data_AF-A0A170PPF2-F1
#
_entry.id   AF-A0A170PPF2-F1
#
_cell.length_a   1.000
_cell.length_b   1.000
_cell.length_c   1.000
_cell.angle_alpha   90.00
_cell.angle_beta   90.00
_cell.angle_gamma   90.00
#
_symmetry.space_group_name_H-M   'P 1'
#
loop_
_entity.id
_entity.type
_entity.pdbx_description
1 polymer ?
#
loop_
_entity_poly.entity_id
_entity_poly.type
_entity_poly.pdbx_seq_one_letter_code
_entity_poly.pdbx_strand_id
1 'polypeptide(L)'
;MFPGDPGGAVVLLGMVAYFTGVVRAPLTAVIIIVEATASRGLILPLFLAALIAHAVSALVCKERLYHGLARPWRTALGTKT
;
A
#
# COMPACT_ATOMS: atom_id res chain seq x y z
N MET A 1 -7.11 31.07 3.06
CA MET A 1 -7.40 29.73 3.58
C MET A 1 -8.76 29.32 3.03
N PHE A 2 -8.80 28.45 2.02
CA PHE A 2 -10.02 28.18 1.28
C PHE A 2 -10.95 27.26 2.08
N PRO A 3 -12.21 27.65 2.33
CA PRO A 3 -13.21 26.76 2.89
C PRO A 3 -13.62 25.75 1.81
N GLY A 4 -13.41 24.45 2.07
CA GLY A 4 -13.74 23.36 1.14
C GLY A 4 -12.54 22.67 0.48
N ASP A 5 -11.34 22.73 1.08
CA ASP A 5 -10.10 22.21 0.49
C ASP A 5 -10.13 20.69 0.18
N PRO A 6 -10.16 20.28 -1.10
CA PRO A 6 -10.09 18.87 -1.48
C PRO A 6 -8.68 18.26 -1.31
N GLY A 7 -7.70 19.04 -0.85
CA GLY A 7 -6.32 18.58 -0.64
C GLY A 7 -6.22 17.45 0.38
N GLY A 8 -7.05 17.46 1.43
CA GLY A 8 -7.11 16.37 2.41
C GLY A 8 -7.45 15.01 1.78
N ALA A 9 -8.38 14.99 0.81
CA ALA A 9 -8.74 13.77 0.09
C ALA A 9 -7.59 13.27 -0.80
N VAL A 10 -6.87 14.17 -1.47
CA VAL A 10 -5.70 13.82 -2.29
C VAL A 10 -4.58 13.24 -1.44
N VAL A 11 -4.31 13.82 -0.27
CA VAL A 11 -3.32 13.30 0.69
C VAL A 11 -3.71 11.89 1.15
N LEU A 12 -4.99 11.67 1.48
CA LEU A 12 -5.51 10.36 1.87
C LEU A 12 -5.36 9.30 0.77
N LEU A 13 -5.64 9.68 -0.48
CA LEU A 13 -5.44 8.81 -1.65
C LEU A 13 -3.96 8.44 -1.82
N GLY A 14 -3.05 9.40 -1.66
CA GLY A 14 -1.61 9.15 -1.70
C GLY A 14 -1.15 8.22 -0.57
N MET A 15 -1.66 8.43 0.64
CA MET A 15 -1.32 7.65 1.82
C MET A 15 -1.74 6.18 1.67
N VAL A 16 -2.97 5.92 1.22
CA VAL A 16 -3.46 4.54 0.99
C VAL A 16 -2.76 3.87 -0.19
N ALA A 17 -2.47 4.62 -1.26
CA ALA A 17 -1.78 4.09 -2.44
C ALA A 17 -0.35 3.67 -2.11
N TYR A 18 0.40 4.50 -1.38
CA TYR A 18 1.75 4.16 -0.93
C TYR A 18 1.75 2.92 -0.05
N PHE A 19 0.91 2.90 0.99
CA PHE A 19 0.87 1.80 1.94
C PHE A 19 0.47 0.48 1.26
N THR A 20 -0.54 0.51 0.37
CA THR A 20 -0.95 -0.67 -0.40
C THR A 20 0.12 -1.12 -1.38
N GLY A 21 0.79 -0.19 -2.05
CA GLY A 21 1.85 -0.49 -3.02
C GLY A 21 3.02 -1.24 -2.38
N VAL A 22 3.42 -0.87 -1.16
CA VAL A 22 4.52 -1.52 -0.42
C VAL A 22 4.09 -2.88 0.15
N VAL A 23 2.94 -2.95 0.82
CA VAL A 23 2.52 -4.15 1.58
C VAL A 23 1.80 -5.19 0.69
N ARG A 24 1.24 -4.77 -0.46
CA ARG A 24 0.38 -5.58 -1.33
C ARG A 24 -0.80 -6.21 -0.59
N ALA A 25 -1.45 -5.44 0.29
CA ALA A 25 -2.65 -5.84 1.03
C ALA A 25 -3.68 -4.68 1.01
N PRO A 26 -4.56 -4.63 -0.01
CA PRO A 26 -5.44 -3.48 -0.25
C PRO A 26 -6.54 -3.30 0.81
N LEU A 27 -7.14 -4.41 1.28
CA LEU A 27 -8.21 -4.35 2.30
C LEU A 27 -7.71 -3.81 3.64
N THR A 28 -6.57 -4.32 4.14
CA THR A 28 -6.00 -3.89 5.41
C THR A 28 -5.53 -2.43 5.36
N ALA A 29 -4.93 -2.02 4.23
CA ALA A 29 -4.48 -0.64 4.04
C ALA A 29 -5.64 0.37 4.11
N VAL A 30 -6.75 0.10 3.43
CA VAL A 30 -7.90 1.00 3.41
C VAL A 30 -8.54 1.11 4.80
N ILE A 31 -8.69 -0.01 5.50
CA ILE A 31 -9.25 -0.03 6.87
C ILE A 31 -8.39 0.83 7.81
N ILE A 32 -7.07 0.66 7.79
CA ILE A 32 -6.15 1.42 8.64
C ILE A 32 -6.28 2.94 8.40
N ILE A 33 -6.31 3.35 7.13
CA ILE A 33 -6.38 4.78 6.75
C ILE A 33 -7.73 5.40 7.16
N VAL A 34 -8.82 4.66 6.95
CA VAL A 34 -10.18 5.11 7.27
C VAL A 34 -10.37 5.24 8.78
N GLU A 35 -9.87 4.28 9.55
CA GLU A 35 -9.93 4.35 11.02
C GLU A 35 -9.03 5.47 11.57
N ALA A 36 -7.80 5.62 11.05
CA ALA A 36 -6.86 6.66 11.50
C ALA A 36 -7.32 8.09 11.18
N THR A 37 -8.05 8.29 10.08
CA THR A 37 -8.48 9.63 9.64
C THR A 37 -9.96 9.91 9.89
N ALA A 38 -10.69 8.95 10.46
CA ALA A 38 -12.15 8.99 10.68
C ALA A 38 -12.98 9.36 9.42
N SER A 39 -12.39 9.27 8.22
CA SER A 39 -12.95 9.76 6.96
C SER A 39 -13.73 8.65 6.24
N ARG A 40 -14.80 8.15 6.88
CA ARG A 40 -15.61 7.02 6.38
C ARG A 40 -16.30 7.30 5.04
N GLY A 41 -16.57 8.57 4.71
CA GLY A 41 -17.16 8.97 3.43
C GLY A 41 -16.28 8.73 2.19
N LEU A 42 -14.98 8.46 2.38
CA LEU A 42 -14.02 8.27 1.29
C LEU A 42 -13.59 6.79 1.10
N ILE A 43 -14.30 5.83 1.70
CA ILE A 43 -13.94 4.40 1.59
C ILE A 43 -13.83 3.94 0.14
N LEU A 44 -14.83 4.28 -0.70
CA LEU A 44 -14.86 3.84 -2.10
C LEU A 44 -13.68 4.39 -2.93
N PRO A 45 -13.39 5.71 -2.94
CA PRO A 45 -12.23 6.24 -3.68
C PRO A 45 -10.89 5.74 -3.09
N LEU A 46 -10.76 5.55 -1.78
CA LEU A 46 -9.56 4.97 -1.16
C LEU A 46 -9.34 3.52 -1.61
N PHE A 47 -10.42 2.74 -1.70
CA PHE A 47 -10.35 1.35 -2.16
C PHE A 47 -9.92 1.25 -3.62
N LEU A 48 -10.45 2.12 -4.48
CA LEU A 48 -10.04 2.21 -5.88
C LEU A 48 -8.52 2.52 -6.00
N ALA A 49 -8.05 3.53 -5.26
CA ALA A 49 -6.63 3.89 -5.24
C ALA A 49 -5.74 2.73 -4.74
N ALA A 50 -6.18 2.01 -3.70
CA ALA A 50 -5.49 0.84 -3.18
C ALA A 50 -5.38 -0.29 -4.23
N LEU A 51 -6.46 -0.59 -4.96
CA LEU A 51 -6.45 -1.61 -6.01
C LEU A 51 -5.51 -1.24 -7.17
N ILE A 52 -5.54 0.01 -7.60
CA ILE A 52 -4.64 0.51 -8.66
C ILE A 52 -3.19 0.39 -8.19
N ALA A 53 -2.88 0.83 -6.97
CA ALA A 53 -1.53 0.74 -6.41
C ALA A 53 -1.06 -0.72 -6.26
N HIS A 54 -1.96 -1.63 -5.88
CA HIS A 54 -1.67 -3.06 -5.82
C HIS A 54 -1.31 -3.64 -7.20
N ALA A 55 -2.11 -3.33 -8.22
CA ALA A 55 -1.87 -3.77 -9.59
C ALA A 55 -0.54 -3.21 -10.14
N VAL A 56 -0.29 -1.90 -9.97
CA VAL A 56 0.96 -1.27 -10.39
C VAL A 56 2.16 -1.87 -9.66
N SER A 57 2.07 -2.09 -8.34
CA SER A 57 3.13 -2.73 -7.55
C SER A 57 3.44 -4.16 -8.03
N ALA A 58 2.41 -4.92 -8.41
CA ALA A 58 2.56 -6.27 -8.95
C ALA A 58 3.18 -6.29 -10.37
N LEU A 59 2.91 -5.25 -11.17
CA LEU A 59 3.50 -5.08 -12.50
C LEU A 59 4.97 -4.65 -12.42
N VAL A 60 5.31 -3.71 -11.53
CA VAL A 60 6.68 -3.17 -11.41
C VAL A 60 7.59 -4.15 -10.68
N CYS A 61 7.17 -4.68 -9.53
CA CYS A 61 7.93 -5.66 -8.76
C CYS A 61 7.18 -6.99 -8.76
N LYS A 62 7.67 -8.00 -9.48
CA LYS A 62 7.03 -9.32 -9.46
C LYS A 62 7.21 -10.02 -8.11
N GLU A 63 8.41 -9.90 -7.52
CA GLU A 63 8.77 -10.45 -6.22
C GLU A 63 8.23 -9.54 -5.08
N ARG A 64 7.63 -10.10 -4.01
CA ARG A 64 7.25 -9.31 -2.83
C ARG A 64 8.53 -8.92 -2.06
N LEU A 65 8.53 -7.75 -1.41
CA LEU A 65 9.70 -7.25 -0.67
C LEU A 65 10.30 -8.29 0.28
N TYR A 66 9.44 -9.01 1.02
CA TYR A 66 9.86 -10.07 1.94
C TYR A 66 10.54 -11.27 1.26
N HIS A 67 10.11 -11.65 0.05
CA HIS A 67 10.78 -12.70 -0.72
C HIS A 67 12.16 -12.26 -1.21
N GLY A 68 12.30 -11.00 -1.63
CA GLY A 68 13.59 -10.42 -1.96
C GLY A 68 14.54 -10.37 -0.76
N LEU A 69 14.05 -9.94 0.41
CA LEU A 69 14.84 -9.83 1.64
C LEU A 69 15.30 -11.19 2.19
N ALA A 70 14.54 -12.27 1.96
CA ALA A 70 14.86 -13.61 2.42
C ALA A 70 15.88 -14.35 1.54
N ARG A 71 16.11 -13.90 0.28
CA ARG A 71 17.04 -14.56 -0.66
C ARG A 71 18.47 -14.69 -0.12
N PRO A 72 19.11 -13.63 0.43
CA PRO A 72 20.50 -13.70 0.93
C PRO A 72 20.69 -14.76 2.03
N TRP A 73 19.70 -14.88 2.93
CA TRP A 73 19.73 -15.83 4.04
C TRP A 73 19.56 -17.28 3.57
N ARG A 74 18.69 -17.51 2.58
CA ARG A 74 18.53 -18.84 1.96
C ARG A 74 19.78 -19.29 1.22
N THR A 75 20.47 -18.38 0.52
CA THR A 75 21.74 -18.69 -0.14
C THR A 75 22.86 -19.00 0.86
N ALA A 76 22.94 -18.26 1.97
CA ALA A 76 23.95 -18.49 3.01
C ALA A 76 23.77 -19.83 3.76
N LEU A 77 22.53 -20.33 3.87
CA LEU A 77 22.23 -21.62 4.51
C LEU A 77 22.40 -22.83 3.58
N GLY A 78 22.34 -22.63 2.25
CA GLY A 78 22.47 -23.71 1.26
C GLY A 78 23.91 -24.13 0.94
N THR A 79 24.92 -23.37 1.35
CA THR A 79 26.35 -23.63 1.09
C THR A 79 27.06 -24.44 2.18
N LYS A 80 26.32 -25.05 3.12
CA LYS A 80 26.89 -25.86 4.24
C LYS A 80 26.64 -27.37 4.14
N THR A 81 26.19 -27.87 3.00
CA THR A 81 26.14 -29.31 2.66
C THR A 81 26.82 -29.54 1.34
#